data_AF-A0AAN1H6M0-F1
#
_entry.id   AF-A0AAN1H6M0-F1
#
_cell.length_a   1.000
_cell.length_b   1.000
_cell.length_c   1.000
_cell.angle_alpha   90.00
_cell.angle_beta   90.00
_cell.angle_gamma   90.00
#
_symmetry.space_group_name_H-M   'P 1'
#
loop_
_entity.id
_entity.type
_entity.pdbx_description
1 polymer ?
#
loop_
_entity_poly.entity_id
_entity_poly.type
_entity_poly.pdbx_seq_one_letter_code
_entity_poly.pdbx_strand_id
1 'polypeptide(L)'
;MKIISYTVLLMFESKPFNQMDNSLIVDFLRSRQYLEKSGSGVRFPQNTYIGIEKQMVLDWESEKDGAAKLKQRLYGILRRIKNLEPTPMVIFLMISPEEKTLTFVPRLKGKK
;
A
#
# COMPACT_ATOMS: atom_id res chain seq x y z
N MET A 1 4.73 -21.39 -12.98
CA MET A 1 4.29 -20.39 -11.98
C MET A 1 5.26 -19.23 -12.03
N LYS A 2 4.77 -18.02 -11.78
CA LYS A 2 5.58 -16.80 -11.80
C LYS A 2 5.34 -15.96 -10.56
N ILE A 3 6.32 -15.14 -10.20
CA ILE A 3 6.23 -14.17 -9.10
C ILE A 3 6.13 -12.79 -9.72
N ILE A 4 5.12 -12.03 -9.32
CA ILE A 4 4.95 -10.64 -9.73
C ILE A 4 5.16 -9.76 -8.50
N SER A 5 5.94 -8.69 -8.66
CA SER A 5 6.10 -7.64 -7.66
C SER A 5 5.08 -6.53 -7.86
N TYR A 6 4.53 -6.05 -6.77
CA TYR A 6 3.55 -4.97 -6.75
C TYR A 6 4.01 -3.87 -5.81
N THR A 7 3.85 -2.63 -6.25
CA THR A 7 3.88 -1.48 -5.35
C THR A 7 2.56 -1.40 -4.61
N VAL A 8 2.64 -1.29 -3.29
CA VAL A 8 1.50 -1.17 -2.41
C VAL A 8 1.56 0.17 -1.71
N LEU A 9 0.48 0.93 -1.81
CA LEU A 9 0.27 2.16 -1.08
C LEU A 9 -0.78 1.91 0.01
N LEU A 10 -0.41 2.23 1.23
CA LEU A 10 -1.29 2.18 2.40
C LEU A 10 -1.47 3.59 2.94
N MET A 11 -2.71 3.96 3.23
CA MET A 11 -3.00 5.22 3.92
C MET A 11 -3.91 4.92 5.10
N PHE A 12 -3.56 5.50 6.23
CA PHE A 12 -4.28 5.29 7.47
C PHE A 12 -4.89 6.60 7.96
N GLU A 13 -6.21 6.61 8.05
CA GLU A 13 -6.95 7.73 8.62
C GLU A 13 -7.43 7.32 10.01
N SER A 14 -6.84 7.94 11.04
CA SER A 14 -7.34 7.84 12.42
C SER A 14 -7.33 9.23 13.08
N LYS A 15 -8.24 9.42 14.03
CA LYS A 15 -8.18 10.53 14.98
C LYS A 15 -7.41 10.06 16.23
N PRO A 16 -6.43 10.82 16.73
CA PRO A 16 -5.18 11.22 16.09
C PRO A 16 -4.16 10.06 16.00
N PHE A 17 -3.53 9.87 14.84
CA PHE A 17 -2.52 8.82 14.59
C PHE A 17 -1.17 9.05 15.33
N ASN A 18 -0.98 10.23 15.92
CA ASN A 18 0.25 10.68 16.60
C ASN A 18 0.61 9.92 17.89
N GLN A 19 -0.14 8.87 18.29
CA GLN A 19 0.13 8.08 19.49
C GLN A 19 0.40 6.59 19.20
N MET A 20 0.71 6.23 17.96
CA MET A 20 0.85 4.83 17.52
C MET A 20 2.27 4.27 17.53
N ASP A 21 3.20 4.79 18.35
CA ASP A 21 4.59 4.28 18.42
C ASP A 21 4.69 2.79 18.78
N ASN A 22 3.62 2.18 19.32
CA ASN A 22 3.52 0.76 19.67
C ASN A 22 2.29 0.03 19.07
N SER A 23 1.76 0.49 17.92
CA SER A 23 0.62 -0.20 17.29
C SER A 23 1.06 -1.42 16.48
N LEU A 24 0.18 -2.43 16.38
CA LEU A 24 0.40 -3.62 15.55
C LEU A 24 0.58 -3.25 14.06
N ILE A 25 0.09 -2.07 13.67
CA ILE A 25 0.24 -1.53 12.32
C ILE A 25 1.66 -1.08 12.08
N VAL A 26 2.29 -0.40 13.04
CA VAL A 26 3.70 0.02 12.91
C VAL A 26 4.61 -1.19 12.80
N ASP A 27 4.36 -2.25 13.59
CA ASP A 27 5.10 -3.51 13.49
C ASP A 27 4.88 -4.20 12.14
N PHE A 28 3.64 -4.21 11.64
CA PHE A 28 3.31 -4.72 10.30
C PHE A 28 4.07 -3.95 9.20
N LEU A 29 4.13 -2.63 9.28
CA LEU A 29 4.81 -1.78 8.30
C LEU A 29 6.33 -1.99 8.35
N ARG A 30 6.93 -2.00 9.56
CA ARG A 30 8.38 -2.20 9.75
C ARG A 30 8.85 -3.57 9.30
N SER A 31 8.14 -4.64 9.70
CA SER A 31 8.48 -6.02 9.33
C SER A 31 8.46 -6.26 7.81
N ARG A 32 7.72 -5.42 7.07
CA ARG A 32 7.60 -5.45 5.61
C ARG A 32 8.35 -4.32 4.90
N GLN A 33 9.14 -3.54 5.65
CA GLN A 33 9.95 -2.44 5.13
C GLN A 33 9.14 -1.39 4.36
N TYR A 34 7.89 -1.13 4.76
CA TYR A 34 7.13 -0.01 4.21
C TYR A 34 7.77 1.31 4.63
N LEU A 35 7.95 2.20 3.67
CA LEU A 35 8.53 3.52 3.86
C LEU A 35 7.42 4.56 3.95
N GLU A 36 7.51 5.43 4.95
CA GLU A 36 6.62 6.58 5.05
C GLU A 36 6.91 7.58 3.92
N LYS A 37 5.84 8.11 3.30
CA LYS A 37 5.90 9.10 2.22
C LYS A 37 5.33 10.46 2.62
N SER A 38 5.38 10.78 3.92
CA SER A 38 5.13 12.13 4.40
C SER A 38 6.32 13.03 4.00
N GLY A 39 6.08 13.99 3.09
CA GLY A 39 6.99 15.14 2.90
C GLY A 39 7.88 15.23 1.66
N SER A 40 7.87 14.28 0.71
CA SER A 40 8.74 14.37 -0.49
C SER A 40 8.02 14.96 -1.72
N GLY A 41 7.98 16.29 -1.87
CA GLY A 41 7.67 17.04 -3.12
C GLY A 41 6.24 16.90 -3.69
N VAL A 42 5.50 15.87 -3.31
CA VAL A 42 4.09 15.60 -3.63
C VAL A 42 3.36 15.51 -2.30
N ARG A 43 2.28 16.28 -2.12
CA ARG A 43 1.49 16.29 -0.88
C ARG A 43 0.67 15.00 -0.75
N PHE A 44 1.29 13.92 -0.30
CA PHE A 44 0.55 12.78 0.22
C PHE A 44 -0.10 13.15 1.56
N PRO A 45 -1.30 12.63 1.87
CA PRO A 45 -1.88 12.75 3.20
C PRO A 45 -0.93 12.17 4.27
N GLN A 46 -1.08 12.64 5.50
CA GLN A 46 -0.34 12.09 6.64
C GLN A 46 -0.60 10.58 6.78
N ASN A 47 0.36 9.84 7.32
CA ASN A 47 0.30 8.38 7.51
C ASN A 47 0.13 7.60 6.19
N THR A 48 0.79 8.06 5.14
CA THR A 48 0.88 7.36 3.85
C THR A 48 2.18 6.58 3.78
N TYR A 49 2.09 5.29 3.46
CA TYR A 49 3.21 4.36 3.41
C TYR A 49 3.25 3.65 2.06
N ILE A 50 4.46 3.41 1.54
CA ILE A 50 4.69 2.70 0.30
C ILE A 50 5.64 1.52 0.53
N GLY A 51 5.33 0.38 -0.06
CA GLY A 51 6.15 -0.81 0.04
C GLY A 51 6.03 -1.69 -1.20
N ILE A 52 6.89 -2.71 -1.28
CA ILE A 52 6.85 -3.71 -2.35
C ILE A 52 6.38 -5.04 -1.77
N GLU A 53 5.42 -5.66 -2.43
CA GLU A 53 4.88 -6.96 -2.07
C GLU A 53 4.98 -7.92 -3.26
N LYS A 54 5.31 -9.17 -2.97
CA LYS A 54 5.38 -10.23 -3.99
C LYS A 54 4.15 -11.13 -3.91
N GLN A 55 3.65 -11.51 -5.07
CA GLN A 55 2.56 -12.45 -5.21
C GLN A 55 2.89 -13.51 -6.25
N MET A 56 2.77 -14.77 -5.84
CA MET A 56 2.88 -15.92 -6.73
C MET A 56 1.56 -16.13 -7.46
N VAL A 57 1.65 -16.36 -8.77
CA VAL A 57 0.51 -16.62 -9.65
C VAL A 57 0.85 -17.75 -10.64
N LEU A 58 -0.18 -18.34 -11.22
CA LEU A 58 -0.04 -19.33 -12.29
C LEU A 58 0.40 -18.62 -13.58
N ASP A 59 0.98 -19.35 -14.52
CA ASP A 59 1.59 -18.72 -15.71
C ASP A 59 0.55 -18.04 -16.60
N TRP A 60 -0.66 -18.62 -16.66
CA TRP A 60 -1.82 -18.09 -17.37
C TRP A 60 -2.57 -16.98 -16.62
N GLU A 61 -2.27 -16.75 -15.33
CA GLU A 61 -2.90 -15.68 -14.57
C GLU A 61 -2.29 -14.33 -14.92
N SER A 62 -3.15 -13.32 -14.99
CA SER A 62 -2.76 -11.96 -15.32
C SER A 62 -2.21 -11.21 -14.10
N GLU A 63 -1.56 -10.06 -14.34
CA GLU A 63 -1.16 -9.14 -13.27
C GLU A 63 -2.36 -8.68 -12.43
N LYS A 64 -3.55 -8.55 -13.04
CA LYS A 64 -4.77 -8.15 -12.35
C LYS A 64 -5.23 -9.23 -11.37
N ASP A 65 -5.12 -10.50 -11.75
CA ASP A 65 -5.46 -11.63 -10.90
C ASP A 65 -4.51 -11.71 -9.69
N GLY A 66 -3.22 -11.51 -9.94
CA GLY A 66 -2.23 -11.39 -8.87
C GLY A 66 -2.51 -10.21 -7.94
N ALA A 67 -2.85 -9.05 -8.47
CA ALA A 67 -3.23 -7.88 -7.66
C ALA A 67 -4.48 -8.14 -6.81
N ALA A 68 -5.48 -8.84 -7.34
CA ALA A 68 -6.69 -9.21 -6.62
C ALA A 68 -6.40 -10.18 -5.46
N LYS A 69 -5.58 -11.21 -5.71
CA LYS A 69 -5.11 -12.14 -4.66
C LYS A 69 -4.33 -11.42 -3.57
N LEU A 70 -3.41 -10.54 -3.98
CA LEU A 70 -2.63 -9.73 -3.04
C LEU A 70 -3.51 -8.80 -2.22
N LYS A 71 -4.50 -8.15 -2.84
CA LYS A 71 -5.48 -7.30 -2.17
C LYS A 71 -6.24 -8.07 -1.10
N GLN A 72 -6.75 -9.26 -1.43
CA GLN A 72 -7.46 -10.11 -0.47
C GLN A 72 -6.57 -10.51 0.71
N ARG A 73 -5.31 -10.92 0.43
CA ARG A 73 -4.32 -11.28 1.46
C ARG A 73 -4.05 -10.12 2.41
N LEU A 74 -3.70 -8.95 1.87
CA LEU A 74 -3.37 -7.77 2.67
C LEU A 74 -4.59 -7.26 3.43
N TYR A 75 -5.76 -7.19 2.80
CA TYR A 75 -6.99 -6.78 3.46
C TYR A 75 -7.36 -7.72 4.62
N GLY A 76 -7.16 -9.03 4.45
CA GLY A 76 -7.36 -10.01 5.51
C GLY A 76 -6.47 -9.76 6.73
N ILE A 77 -5.19 -9.46 6.52
CA ILE A 77 -4.24 -9.15 7.59
C ILE A 77 -4.59 -7.82 8.26
N LEU A 78 -4.77 -6.76 7.46
CA LEU A 78 -5.06 -5.41 7.95
C LEU A 78 -6.40 -5.35 8.70
N ARG A 79 -7.41 -6.11 8.26
CA ARG A 79 -8.68 -6.23 8.98
C ARG A 79 -8.52 -6.88 10.35
N ARG A 80 -7.68 -7.92 10.46
CA ARG A 80 -7.39 -8.55 11.77
C ARG A 80 -6.70 -7.57 12.70
N ILE A 81 -5.69 -6.86 12.20
CA ILE A 81 -4.98 -5.83 12.96
C ILE A 81 -5.96 -4.75 13.42
N LYS A 82 -6.76 -4.20 12.51
CA LYS A 82 -7.80 -3.19 12.81
C LYS A 82 -8.76 -3.62 13.92
N ASN A 83 -9.15 -4.90 13.96
CA ASN A 83 -10.08 -5.40 14.98
C ASN A 83 -9.42 -5.57 16.36
N LEU A 84 -8.09 -5.66 16.43
CA LEU A 84 -7.33 -5.75 17.68
C LEU A 84 -6.95 -4.37 18.20
N GLU A 85 -6.87 -3.37 17.32
CA GLU A 85 -6.59 -1.99 17.70
C GLU A 85 -7.80 -1.36 18.42
N PRO A 86 -7.57 -0.63 19.53
CA PRO A 86 -8.65 -0.01 20.29
C PRO A 86 -9.26 1.20 19.57
N THR A 87 -8.52 1.82 18.64
CA THR A 87 -8.93 3.04 17.95
C THR A 87 -9.55 2.71 16.59
N PRO A 88 -10.73 3.28 16.26
CA PRO A 88 -11.30 3.13 14.93
C PRO A 88 -10.37 3.71 13.87
N MET A 89 -10.06 2.91 12.87
CA MET A 89 -9.18 3.29 11.78
C MET A 89 -9.80 2.97 10.41
N VAL A 90 -9.62 3.90 9.47
CA VAL A 90 -9.89 3.67 8.05
C VAL A 90 -8.57 3.39 7.35
N ILE A 91 -8.55 2.33 6.54
CA ILE A 91 -7.37 1.89 5.81
C ILE A 91 -7.70 1.95 4.32
N PHE A 92 -6.96 2.77 3.58
CA PHE A 92 -6.98 2.77 2.13
C PHE A 92 -5.81 1.95 1.61
N LEU A 93 -6.11 1.04 0.69
CA LEU A 93 -5.15 0.12 0.08
C LEU A 93 -5.22 0.27 -1.44
N MET A 94 -4.10 0.65 -2.04
CA MET A 94 -3.92 0.66 -3.49
C MET A 94 -2.75 -0.25 -3.87
N ILE A 95 -2.92 -0.99 -4.97
CA ILE A 95 -1.95 -1.97 -5.45
C ILE A 95 -1.77 -1.73 -6.94
N SER A 96 -0.52 -1.64 -7.38
CA SER A 96 -0.13 -1.49 -8.77
C SER A 96 1.05 -2.41 -9.07
N PRO A 97 1.16 -2.99 -10.28
CA PRO A 97 2.38 -3.67 -10.70
C PRO A 97 3.60 -2.75 -10.56
N GLU A 98 4.70 -3.26 -10.01
CA GLU A 98 5.90 -2.46 -9.72
C GLU A 98 6.41 -1.74 -10.97
N GLU A 99 6.54 -2.48 -12.07
CA GLU A 99 7.02 -1.99 -13.37
C GLU A 99 6.16 -0.86 -13.97
N LYS A 100 4.88 -0.76 -13.59
CA LYS A 100 3.93 0.23 -14.11
C LYS A 100 3.72 1.42 -13.16
N THR A 101 4.38 1.43 -12.00
CA THR A 101 4.17 2.46 -10.97
C THR A 101 4.97 3.74 -11.25
N LEU A 102 6.05 3.66 -12.04
CA LEU A 102 6.94 4.78 -12.35
C LEU A 102 6.82 5.32 -13.78
N THR A 103 5.82 4.90 -14.57
CA THR A 103 5.56 5.50 -15.87
C THR A 103 5.08 6.94 -15.67
N PHE A 104 6.03 7.87 -15.64
CA PHE A 104 5.80 9.30 -15.68
C PHE A 104 5.00 9.62 -16.94
N VAL A 105 3.73 10.01 -16.77
CA VAL A 105 2.94 10.58 -17.85
C VAL A 105 3.35 12.06 -17.93
N PRO A 106 4.07 12.50 -18.98
CA PRO A 106 4.39 13.91 -19.12
C PRO A 106 3.07 14.67 -19.23
N ARG A 107 2.89 15.68 -18.37
CA ARG A 107 1.76 16.61 -18.50
C ARG A 107 1.74 17.11 -19.94
N LEU A 108 0.63 16.88 -20.65
CA LEU A 108 0.35 17.53 -21.92
C LEU A 108 0.48 19.04 -21.68
N LYS A 109 1.61 19.63 -22.09
CA LYS A 109 1.73 21.09 -22.19
C LYS A 109 0.60 21.52 -23.10
N GLY A 110 -0.36 22.26 -22.54
CA GLY A 110 -1.45 22.85 -23.30
C GLY A 110 -0.88 23.53 -24.55
N LYS A 111 -1.42 23.15 -25.71
CA LYS A 111 -1.16 23.88 -26.94
C LYS A 111 -1.60 25.33 -26.71
N LYS A 112 -0.66 26.26 -26.86
CA LYS A 112 -0.94 27.69 -26.97
C LYS A 112 -1.81 27.94 -28.20
#